data_AF-A0A949HC32-F1
#
_entry.id   AF-A0A949HC32-F1
#
_cell.length_a   1.000
_cell.length_b   1.000
_cell.length_c   1.000
_cell.angle_alpha   90.00
_cell.angle_beta   90.00
_cell.angle_gamma   90.00
#
_symmetry.space_group_name_H-M   'P 1'
#
loop_
_entity.id
_entity.type
_entity.pdbx_description
1 polymer ?
#
loop_
_entity_poly.entity_id
_entity_poly.type
_entity_poly.pdbx_seq_one_letter_code
_entity_poly.pdbx_strand_id
1 'polypeptide(L)'
;MPGGEGEDLATALRRTLGMFATGVTVITTSHGEQLHGMTANAFMSASLNPPLVLISVDRRARMCDMLHQGSRYGVSILAEEQSSLSDHFAGRAEEGAPEPVFEMVGETPLVEGALAHFVAVVDRSYYAGDHSLFLGRLEYARHREGTPLLYHGGRYERLHDTTGEPSPLPDDLVPALLAAGEERRYADGEEVFAVGEEAGDLYLVLDGAVRLSHPGRPERRLEAGSFFGEVGALTGEPRSATATADGELSCVAIAPGALRETIAAQPDIAWELLGSLAGRVRRAL
;
A
#
# COMPACT_ATOMS: atom_id res chain seq x y z
N MET A 1 7.46 -23.11 -15.33
CA MET A 1 6.22 -22.60 -15.93
C MET A 1 5.07 -23.47 -15.46
N PRO A 2 4.26 -23.09 -14.44
CA PRO A 2 3.07 -23.86 -14.12
C PRO A 2 1.91 -23.31 -14.95
N GLY A 3 1.73 -23.97 -16.09
CA GLY A 3 0.63 -23.86 -17.05
C GLY A 3 0.75 -25.03 -18.01
N GLY A 4 1.11 -26.19 -17.46
CA GLY A 4 1.39 -27.40 -18.22
C GLY A 4 0.10 -27.95 -18.80
N GLU A 5 0.14 -28.37 -20.06
CA GLU A 5 -0.92 -29.12 -20.72
C GLU A 5 -1.37 -30.28 -19.80
N GLY A 6 -2.54 -30.13 -19.15
CA GLY A 6 -3.07 -31.12 -18.20
C GLY A 6 -3.70 -30.57 -16.91
N GLU A 7 -3.57 -29.28 -16.58
CA GLU A 7 -4.27 -28.68 -15.41
C GLU A 7 -5.76 -28.45 -15.70
N ASP A 8 -6.63 -28.75 -14.72
CA ASP A 8 -8.05 -28.43 -14.78
C ASP A 8 -8.28 -26.92 -14.94
N LEU A 9 -9.14 -26.53 -15.89
CA LEU A 9 -9.33 -25.12 -16.26
C LEU A 9 -9.82 -24.27 -15.09
N ALA A 10 -10.65 -24.80 -14.18
CA ALA A 10 -11.13 -24.02 -13.04
C ALA A 10 -9.98 -23.72 -12.05
N THR A 11 -9.06 -24.68 -11.87
CA THR A 11 -7.85 -24.48 -11.06
C THR A 11 -6.91 -23.45 -11.68
N ALA A 12 -6.65 -23.58 -13.00
CA ALA A 12 -5.84 -22.63 -13.75
C ALA A 12 -6.46 -21.23 -13.74
N LEU A 13 -7.79 -21.13 -13.90
CA LEU A 13 -8.53 -19.87 -13.85
C LEU A 13 -8.37 -19.18 -12.49
N ARG A 14 -8.58 -19.89 -11.37
CA ARG A 14 -8.44 -19.30 -10.03
C ARG A 14 -7.02 -18.76 -9.79
N ARG A 15 -6.00 -19.52 -10.16
CA ARG A 15 -4.59 -19.09 -10.04
C ARG A 15 -4.30 -17.88 -10.90
N THR A 16 -4.77 -17.88 -12.14
CA THR A 16 -4.52 -16.79 -13.10
C THR A 16 -5.25 -15.51 -12.70
N LEU A 17 -6.51 -15.61 -12.25
CA LEU A 17 -7.27 -14.47 -11.72
C LEU A 17 -6.61 -13.88 -10.47
N GLY A 18 -5.94 -14.70 -9.66
CA GLY A 18 -5.17 -14.23 -8.52
C GLY A 18 -4.03 -13.26 -8.87
N MET A 19 -3.59 -13.21 -10.14
CA MET A 19 -2.57 -12.26 -10.59
C MET A 19 -3.11 -10.85 -10.82
N PHE A 20 -4.43 -10.68 -10.87
CA PHE A 20 -5.05 -9.35 -10.91
C PHE A 20 -5.17 -8.82 -9.47
N ALA A 21 -4.28 -7.91 -9.08
CA ALA A 21 -4.32 -7.30 -7.76
C ALA A 21 -5.60 -6.48 -7.57
N THR A 22 -6.19 -6.59 -6.38
CA THR A 22 -7.46 -5.95 -6.03
C THR A 22 -7.36 -5.33 -4.64
N GLY A 23 -8.14 -4.29 -4.40
CA GLY A 23 -8.47 -3.90 -3.03
C GLY A 23 -9.41 -4.92 -2.39
N VAL A 24 -9.50 -4.89 -1.06
CA VAL A 24 -10.43 -5.74 -0.30
C VAL A 24 -11.65 -4.92 0.12
N THR A 25 -12.84 -5.48 -0.05
CA THR A 25 -14.09 -4.86 0.39
C THR A 25 -14.87 -5.76 1.33
N VAL A 26 -15.68 -5.15 2.20
CA VAL A 26 -16.75 -5.84 2.92
C VAL A 26 -18.07 -5.35 2.37
N ILE A 27 -18.87 -6.30 1.88
CA ILE A 27 -20.24 -6.08 1.44
C ILE A 27 -21.15 -6.31 2.63
N THR A 28 -22.06 -5.40 2.88
CA THR A 28 -22.98 -5.45 4.02
C THR A 28 -24.41 -5.30 3.55
N THR A 29 -25.35 -5.93 4.26
CA THR A 29 -26.78 -5.69 4.06
C THR A 29 -27.52 -5.96 5.37
N SER A 30 -28.75 -5.47 5.45
CA SER A 30 -29.63 -5.61 6.60
C SER A 30 -30.92 -6.27 6.15
N HIS A 31 -31.41 -7.26 6.91
CA HIS A 31 -32.75 -7.80 6.74
C HIS A 31 -33.45 -7.86 8.10
N GLY A 32 -34.37 -6.92 8.33
CA GLY A 32 -34.91 -6.68 9.66
C GLY A 32 -33.81 -6.19 10.61
N GLU A 33 -33.72 -6.79 11.80
CA GLU A 33 -32.66 -6.49 12.78
C GLU A 33 -31.34 -7.23 12.50
N GLN A 34 -31.33 -8.14 11.52
CA GLN A 34 -30.14 -8.94 11.23
C GLN A 34 -29.22 -8.23 10.22
N LEU A 35 -28.03 -7.89 10.70
CA LEU A 35 -26.91 -7.44 9.89
C LEU A 35 -26.17 -8.64 9.32
N HIS A 36 -25.79 -8.57 8.05
CA HIS A 36 -24.91 -9.54 7.43
C HIS A 36 -23.78 -8.84 6.66
N GLY A 37 -22.56 -9.33 6.83
CA GLY A 37 -21.37 -8.86 6.12
C GLY A 37 -20.65 -10.02 5.43
N MET A 38 -19.99 -9.73 4.32
CA MET A 38 -19.22 -10.69 3.54
C MET A 38 -18.01 -10.00 2.92
N THR A 39 -16.82 -10.58 3.11
CA THR A 39 -15.62 -10.12 2.40
C THR A 39 -15.72 -10.45 0.92
N ALA A 40 -15.42 -9.47 0.07
CA ALA A 40 -15.38 -9.64 -1.37
C ALA A 40 -14.28 -8.77 -1.98
N ASN A 41 -13.65 -9.27 -3.04
CA ASN A 41 -12.79 -8.48 -3.92
C ASN A 41 -13.33 -8.41 -5.36
N ALA A 42 -14.51 -9.00 -5.61
CA ALA A 42 -15.23 -8.91 -6.88
C ALA A 42 -16.17 -7.68 -6.89
N PHE A 43 -15.58 -6.50 -6.72
CA PHE A 43 -16.25 -5.20 -6.78
C PHE A 43 -15.67 -4.37 -7.94
N MET A 44 -16.52 -3.70 -8.70
CA MET A 44 -16.08 -2.81 -9.78
C MET A 44 -17.04 -1.64 -9.99
N SER A 45 -16.49 -0.49 -10.43
CA SER A 45 -17.29 0.59 -11.01
C SER A 45 -17.85 0.16 -12.38
N ALA A 46 -19.12 0.45 -12.64
CA ALA A 46 -19.79 0.08 -13.89
C ALA A 46 -20.18 1.30 -14.76
N SER A 47 -20.61 2.41 -14.15
CA SER A 47 -21.02 3.62 -14.87
C SER A 47 -20.91 4.85 -14.00
N LEU A 48 -20.64 6.00 -14.61
CA LEU A 48 -20.68 7.31 -13.95
C LEU A 48 -22.03 8.01 -14.09
N ASN A 49 -22.77 7.77 -15.18
CA ASN A 49 -24.09 8.36 -15.40
C ASN A 49 -25.05 7.36 -16.08
N PRO A 50 -25.99 6.76 -15.34
CA PRO A 50 -26.18 6.87 -13.89
C PRO A 50 -25.00 6.24 -13.12
N PRO A 51 -24.77 6.61 -11.85
CA PRO A 51 -23.68 6.06 -11.04
C PRO A 51 -23.98 4.62 -10.64
N LEU A 52 -23.25 3.66 -11.21
CA LEU A 52 -23.47 2.23 -11.04
C LEU A 52 -22.18 1.52 -10.58
N VAL A 53 -22.35 0.54 -9.71
CA VAL A 53 -21.31 -0.40 -9.28
C VAL A 53 -21.81 -1.83 -9.46
N LEU A 54 -20.89 -2.79 -9.55
CA LEU A 54 -21.20 -4.21 -9.69
C LEU A 54 -20.48 -5.00 -8.60
N ILE A 55 -21.20 -5.94 -7.98
CA ILE A 55 -20.63 -6.97 -7.11
C ILE A 55 -20.95 -8.37 -7.65
N SER A 56 -20.03 -9.31 -7.47
CA SER A 56 -20.25 -10.73 -7.75
C SER A 56 -20.31 -11.51 -6.44
N VAL A 57 -21.35 -12.32 -6.26
CA VAL A 57 -21.59 -13.08 -5.02
C VAL A 57 -21.82 -14.55 -5.35
N ASP A 58 -21.13 -15.45 -4.65
CA ASP A 58 -21.35 -16.90 -4.76
C ASP A 58 -22.81 -17.22 -4.42
N ARG A 59 -23.48 -18.00 -5.25
CA ARG A 59 -24.89 -18.36 -5.05
C ARG A 59 -25.16 -19.20 -3.80
N ARG A 60 -24.12 -19.74 -3.16
CA ARG A 60 -24.19 -20.46 -1.88
C ARG A 60 -23.98 -19.54 -0.68
N ALA A 61 -23.51 -18.31 -0.90
CA ALA A 61 -23.32 -17.35 0.18
C ALA A 61 -24.69 -16.83 0.67
N ARG A 62 -24.84 -16.73 1.99
CA ARG A 62 -26.06 -16.17 2.62
C ARG A 62 -26.38 -14.75 2.10
N MET A 63 -25.35 -13.96 1.77
CA MET A 63 -25.49 -12.66 1.12
C MET A 63 -26.33 -12.72 -0.16
N CYS A 64 -26.17 -13.77 -0.99
CA CYS A 64 -26.92 -13.89 -2.24
C CYS A 64 -28.43 -14.00 -2.01
N ASP A 65 -28.86 -14.67 -0.94
CA ASP A 65 -30.29 -14.83 -0.61
C ASP A 65 -30.91 -13.54 -0.06
N MET A 66 -30.08 -12.64 0.48
CA MET A 66 -30.53 -11.36 1.04
C MET A 66 -30.67 -10.27 -0.03
N LEU A 67 -29.96 -10.40 -1.15
CA LEU A 67 -29.96 -9.40 -2.22
C LEU A 67 -31.00 -9.74 -3.30
N HIS A 68 -31.97 -8.85 -3.48
CA HIS A 68 -32.91 -8.85 -4.59
C HIS A 68 -33.07 -7.44 -5.14
N GLN A 69 -33.77 -7.30 -6.28
CA GLN A 69 -34.01 -5.98 -6.86
C GLN A 69 -34.71 -5.06 -5.83
N GLY A 70 -34.14 -3.88 -5.59
CA GLY A 70 -34.60 -2.94 -4.58
C GLY A 70 -33.96 -3.09 -3.19
N SER A 71 -33.23 -4.17 -2.92
CA SER A 71 -32.44 -4.29 -1.68
C SER A 71 -31.31 -3.28 -1.65
N ARG A 72 -30.98 -2.79 -0.45
CA ARG A 72 -29.79 -1.98 -0.23
C ARG A 72 -28.62 -2.83 0.23
N TYR A 73 -27.43 -2.46 -0.20
CA TYR A 73 -26.19 -3.01 0.31
C TYR A 73 -25.14 -1.91 0.46
N GLY A 74 -24.29 -2.09 1.47
CA GLY A 74 -23.12 -1.28 1.70
C GLY A 74 -21.89 -1.93 1.08
N VAL A 75 -20.95 -1.10 0.64
CA VAL A 75 -19.60 -1.54 0.25
C VAL A 75 -18.61 -0.71 1.04
N SER A 76 -17.75 -1.37 1.81
CA SER A 76 -16.67 -0.72 2.57
C SER A 76 -15.32 -1.16 2.01
N ILE A 77 -14.53 -0.25 1.44
CA ILE A 77 -13.17 -0.53 0.96
C ILE A 77 -12.21 -0.44 2.15
N LEU A 78 -11.56 -1.55 2.50
CA LEU A 78 -10.78 -1.65 3.74
C LEU A 78 -9.42 -0.95 3.65
N ALA A 79 -9.01 -0.37 4.78
CA ALA A 79 -7.66 0.14 5.00
C ALA A 79 -6.67 -1.00 5.29
N GLU A 80 -5.38 -0.76 5.08
CA GLU A 80 -4.28 -1.73 5.24
C GLU A 80 -4.32 -2.47 6.58
N GLU A 81 -4.66 -1.79 7.67
CA GLU A 81 -4.67 -2.34 9.02
C GLU A 81 -5.89 -3.24 9.30
N GLN A 82 -6.87 -3.28 8.40
CA GLN A 82 -8.16 -3.96 8.59
C GLN A 82 -8.20 -5.40 8.04
N SER A 83 -7.06 -6.07 7.95
CA SER A 83 -6.99 -7.48 7.52
C SER A 83 -7.79 -8.42 8.43
N SER A 84 -7.83 -8.15 9.73
CA SER A 84 -8.64 -8.91 10.70
C SER A 84 -10.14 -8.85 10.41
N LEU A 85 -10.65 -7.69 9.96
CA LEU A 85 -12.04 -7.54 9.54
C LEU A 85 -12.31 -8.29 8.23
N SER A 86 -11.38 -8.24 7.28
CA SER A 86 -11.45 -9.06 6.06
C SER A 86 -11.53 -10.55 6.39
N ASP A 87 -10.73 -11.04 7.34
CA ASP A 87 -10.76 -12.44 7.75
C ASP A 87 -12.05 -12.79 8.51
N HIS A 88 -12.53 -11.89 9.37
CA HIS A 88 -13.81 -12.06 10.05
C HIS A 88 -14.97 -12.26 9.07
N PHE A 89 -15.15 -11.35 8.11
CA PHE A 89 -16.25 -11.44 7.13
C PHE A 89 -16.00 -12.48 6.02
N ALA A 90 -14.82 -13.10 5.99
CA ALA A 90 -14.53 -14.30 5.20
C ALA A 90 -14.80 -15.61 5.97
N GLY A 91 -15.27 -15.54 7.22
CA GLY A 91 -15.52 -16.71 8.07
C GLY A 91 -14.25 -17.31 8.70
N ARG A 92 -13.19 -16.51 8.82
CA ARG A 92 -11.87 -16.89 9.35
C ARG A 92 -11.46 -16.03 10.55
N ALA A 93 -12.43 -15.54 11.32
CA ALA A 93 -12.17 -14.72 12.51
C ALA A 93 -11.27 -15.46 13.51
N GLU A 94 -10.26 -14.76 14.06
CA GLU A 94 -9.48 -15.27 15.17
C GLU A 94 -10.31 -15.32 16.47
N GLU A 95 -10.00 -16.27 17.34
CA GLU A 95 -10.68 -16.40 18.63
C GLU A 95 -10.37 -15.18 19.51
N GLY A 96 -11.41 -14.49 19.97
CA GLY A 96 -11.27 -13.26 20.77
C GLY A 96 -11.03 -11.99 19.96
N ALA A 97 -11.11 -12.04 18.64
CA ALA A 97 -11.11 -10.84 17.80
C ALA A 97 -12.25 -9.89 18.21
N PRO A 98 -12.02 -8.56 18.22
CA PRO A 98 -13.06 -7.60 18.54
C PRO A 98 -14.22 -7.69 17.55
N GLU A 99 -15.44 -7.49 18.05
CA GLU A 99 -16.62 -7.45 17.21
C GLU A 99 -16.54 -6.29 16.21
N PRO A 100 -16.91 -6.49 14.94
CA PRO A 100 -16.93 -5.41 13.96
C PRO A 100 -17.86 -4.27 14.38
N VAL A 101 -17.36 -3.04 14.30
CA VAL A 101 -18.16 -1.84 14.53
C VAL A 101 -18.68 -1.32 13.19
N PHE A 102 -19.96 -0.94 13.19
CA PHE A 102 -20.63 -0.41 12.01
C PHE A 102 -21.10 1.02 12.25
N GLU A 103 -20.92 1.85 11.23
CA GLU A 103 -21.62 3.10 11.09
C GLU A 103 -22.83 2.92 10.15
N MET A 104 -23.93 3.60 10.46
CA MET A 104 -25.18 3.45 9.73
C MET A 104 -25.39 4.63 8.78
N VAL A 105 -25.61 4.33 7.50
CA VAL A 105 -26.12 5.32 6.52
C VAL A 105 -27.52 4.90 6.13
N GLY A 106 -28.51 5.61 6.68
CA GLY A 106 -29.90 5.13 6.70
C GLY A 106 -30.00 3.82 7.47
N GLU A 107 -30.52 2.77 6.82
CA GLU A 107 -30.60 1.42 7.38
C GLU A 107 -29.43 0.52 6.95
N THR A 108 -28.50 1.04 6.15
CA THR A 108 -27.39 0.25 5.60
C THR A 108 -26.14 0.37 6.49
N PRO A 109 -25.63 -0.75 7.04
CA PRO A 109 -24.42 -0.74 7.84
C PRO A 109 -23.17 -0.65 6.98
N LEU A 110 -22.15 0.02 7.47
CA LEU A 110 -20.86 0.20 6.81
C LEU A 110 -19.75 -0.01 7.83
N VAL A 111 -18.64 -0.64 7.43
CA VAL A 111 -17.54 -0.97 8.34
C VAL A 111 -16.86 0.32 8.79
N GLU A 112 -16.81 0.57 10.10
CA GLU A 112 -16.17 1.76 10.65
C GLU A 112 -14.67 1.79 10.30
N GLY A 113 -14.15 2.98 10.00
CA GLY A 113 -12.74 3.18 9.71
C GLY A 113 -12.27 2.70 8.34
N ALA A 114 -13.13 2.10 7.50
CA ALA A 114 -12.79 1.80 6.11
C ALA A 114 -12.43 3.07 5.32
N LEU A 115 -11.62 2.93 4.26
CA LEU A 115 -11.14 4.05 3.45
C LEU A 115 -12.25 4.69 2.61
N ALA A 116 -13.18 3.88 2.12
CA ALA A 116 -14.29 4.37 1.33
C ALA A 116 -15.55 3.58 1.60
N HIS A 117 -16.69 4.26 1.45
CA HIS A 117 -18.00 3.67 1.66
C HIS A 117 -18.94 4.01 0.53
N PHE A 118 -19.75 3.04 0.15
CA PHE A 118 -20.84 3.20 -0.81
C PHE A 118 -22.11 2.60 -0.23
N VAL A 119 -23.27 3.24 -0.48
CA VAL A 119 -24.58 2.58 -0.35
C VAL A 119 -25.18 2.51 -1.74
N ALA A 120 -25.60 1.30 -2.12
CA ALA A 120 -26.22 1.04 -3.40
C ALA A 120 -27.56 0.32 -3.21
N VAL A 121 -28.50 0.64 -4.09
CA VAL A 121 -29.73 -0.14 -4.27
C VAL A 121 -29.57 -1.05 -5.47
N VAL A 122 -29.90 -2.33 -5.34
CA VAL A 122 -29.85 -3.29 -6.45
C VAL A 122 -30.82 -2.85 -7.55
N ASP A 123 -30.26 -2.43 -8.69
CA ASP A 123 -31.01 -2.08 -9.89
C ASP A 123 -31.40 -3.35 -10.66
N ARG A 124 -30.43 -4.25 -10.85
CA ARG A 124 -30.58 -5.51 -11.60
C ARG A 124 -29.65 -6.60 -11.07
N SER A 125 -30.02 -7.86 -11.32
CA SER A 125 -29.19 -9.03 -11.05
C SER A 125 -29.07 -9.93 -12.28
N TYR A 126 -27.91 -10.54 -12.48
CA TYR A 126 -27.63 -11.42 -13.60
C TYR A 126 -27.02 -12.74 -13.12
N TYR A 127 -27.45 -13.85 -13.72
CA TYR A 127 -26.85 -15.15 -13.48
C TYR A 127 -25.51 -15.27 -14.21
N ALA A 128 -24.46 -15.68 -13.50
CA ALA A 128 -23.10 -15.86 -14.03
C ALA A 128 -22.48 -17.16 -13.51
N GLY A 129 -23.09 -18.30 -13.84
CA GLY A 129 -22.58 -19.61 -13.43
C GLY A 129 -22.80 -19.87 -11.93
N ASP A 130 -21.73 -20.10 -11.18
CA ASP A 130 -21.82 -20.30 -9.72
C ASP A 130 -21.98 -18.98 -8.94
N HIS A 131 -21.92 -17.84 -9.61
CA HIS A 131 -22.13 -16.52 -9.03
C HIS A 131 -23.37 -15.80 -9.58
N SER A 132 -23.89 -14.88 -8.78
CA SER A 132 -24.86 -13.86 -9.19
C SER A 132 -24.17 -12.50 -9.22
N LEU A 133 -24.33 -11.75 -10.32
CA LEU A 133 -23.86 -10.38 -10.44
C LEU A 133 -24.97 -9.41 -10.05
N PHE A 134 -24.72 -8.51 -9.11
CA PHE A 134 -25.68 -7.48 -8.69
C PHE A 134 -25.19 -6.11 -9.13
N LEU A 135 -25.94 -5.48 -10.03
CA LEU A 135 -25.72 -4.11 -10.48
C LEU A 135 -26.45 -3.17 -9.53
N GLY A 136 -25.69 -2.38 -8.77
CA GLY A 136 -26.23 -1.41 -7.82
C GLY A 136 -26.16 0.01 -8.34
N ARG A 137 -27.22 0.78 -8.12
CA ARG A 137 -27.22 2.23 -8.30
C ARG A 137 -26.84 2.91 -6.99
N LEU A 138 -25.82 3.76 -7.04
CA LEU A 138 -25.33 4.45 -5.86
C LEU A 138 -26.34 5.48 -5.35
N GLU A 139 -26.59 5.46 -4.05
CA GLU A 139 -27.34 6.47 -3.29
C GLU A 139 -26.41 7.30 -2.39
N TYR A 140 -25.24 6.76 -2.06
CA TYR A 140 -24.25 7.40 -1.19
C TYR A 140 -22.82 6.96 -1.56
N ALA A 141 -21.86 7.87 -1.44
CA ALA A 141 -20.44 7.60 -1.55
C ALA A 141 -19.62 8.59 -0.70
N ARG A 142 -18.59 8.09 0.00
CA ARG A 142 -17.55 8.92 0.63
C ARG A 142 -16.21 8.19 0.65
N HIS A 143 -15.14 8.94 0.91
CA HIS A 143 -13.81 8.38 1.12
C HIS A 143 -12.99 9.25 2.09
N ARG A 144 -11.89 8.69 2.56
CA ARG A 144 -10.80 9.35 3.29
C ARG A 144 -9.46 8.94 2.68
N GLU A 145 -8.42 9.71 2.97
CA GLU A 145 -7.04 9.35 2.64
C GLU A 145 -6.56 8.15 3.48
N GLY A 146 -5.60 7.39 2.94
CA GLY A 146 -4.93 6.26 3.60
C GLY A 146 -4.48 5.15 2.63
N THR A 147 -3.80 4.13 3.15
CA THR A 147 -3.32 2.99 2.35
C THR A 147 -4.35 1.84 2.32
N PRO A 148 -4.69 1.31 1.12
CA PRO A 148 -5.70 0.26 1.00
C PRO A 148 -5.14 -1.12 1.34
N LEU A 149 -5.98 -1.97 1.93
CA LEU A 149 -5.68 -3.39 2.01
C LEU A 149 -5.75 -4.01 0.62
N LEU A 150 -4.64 -4.61 0.17
CA LEU A 150 -4.57 -5.30 -1.12
C LEU A 150 -4.65 -6.81 -0.96
N TYR A 151 -5.15 -7.46 -2.00
CA TYR A 151 -5.13 -8.90 -2.16
C TYR A 151 -4.61 -9.29 -3.54
N HIS A 152 -3.56 -10.11 -3.57
CA HIS A 152 -2.92 -10.58 -4.79
C HIS A 152 -2.25 -11.94 -4.55
N GLY A 153 -2.36 -12.85 -5.51
CA GLY A 153 -1.75 -14.18 -5.43
C GLY A 153 -2.22 -15.05 -4.26
N GLY A 154 -3.38 -14.75 -3.66
CA GLY A 154 -3.92 -15.48 -2.51
C GLY A 154 -3.42 -15.01 -1.15
N ARG A 155 -2.80 -13.83 -1.06
CA ARG A 155 -2.29 -13.23 0.19
C ARG A 155 -2.58 -11.74 0.24
N TYR A 156 -2.56 -11.18 1.44
CA TYR A 156 -2.57 -9.74 1.63
C TYR A 156 -1.24 -9.13 1.18
N GLU A 157 -1.32 -7.95 0.56
CA GLU A 157 -0.17 -7.17 0.07
C GLU A 157 -0.34 -5.70 0.50
N ARG A 158 0.72 -4.91 0.33
CA ARG A 158 0.75 -3.47 0.63
C ARG A 158 1.07 -2.67 -0.62
N LEU A 159 0.47 -1.48 -0.77
CA LEU A 159 0.97 -0.51 -1.73
C LEU A 159 2.30 0.04 -1.19
N HIS A 160 3.39 -0.24 -1.89
CA HIS A 160 4.61 0.53 -1.71
C HIS A 160 4.48 1.77 -2.60
N ASP A 161 4.51 2.95 -1.99
CA ASP A 161 4.63 4.17 -2.76
C ASP A 161 5.93 4.10 -3.57
N THR A 162 5.74 3.98 -4.88
CA THR A 162 6.83 3.89 -5.85
C THR A 162 6.84 5.11 -6.77
N THR A 163 6.07 6.15 -6.42
CA THR A 163 6.10 7.46 -7.09
C THR A 163 7.36 8.26 -6.72
N GLY A 164 8.53 7.65 -6.91
CA GLY A 164 9.72 8.36 -7.36
C GLY A 164 10.50 9.19 -6.34
N GLU A 165 9.84 9.80 -5.36
CA GLU A 165 10.49 10.44 -4.22
C GLU A 165 10.85 9.36 -3.19
N PRO A 166 12.02 9.42 -2.56
CA PRO A 166 12.25 8.62 -1.36
C PRO A 166 11.10 8.94 -0.42
N SER A 167 10.31 7.93 -0.02
CA SER A 167 9.44 8.11 1.13
C SER A 167 10.33 8.65 2.24
N PRO A 168 9.95 9.75 2.91
CA PRO A 168 10.62 10.11 4.15
C PRO A 168 10.62 8.84 5.03
N LEU A 169 11.74 8.61 5.70
CA LEU A 169 11.81 7.52 6.68
C LEU A 169 10.60 7.63 7.61
N PRO A 170 9.93 6.51 7.93
CA PRO A 170 8.87 6.49 8.92
C PRO A 170 9.27 7.29 10.18
N ASP A 171 8.37 8.13 10.68
CA ASP A 171 8.66 9.08 11.78
C ASP A 171 9.22 8.39 13.04
N ASP A 172 8.89 7.11 13.25
CA ASP A 172 9.37 6.28 14.34
C ASP A 172 10.82 5.80 14.19
N LEU A 173 11.35 5.76 12.95
CA LEU A 173 12.73 5.36 12.65
C LEU A 173 13.70 6.55 12.63
N VAL A 174 13.20 7.76 12.39
CA VAL A 174 14.01 8.99 12.34
C VAL A 174 14.81 9.21 13.64
N PRO A 175 14.24 9.11 14.86
CA PRO A 175 14.97 9.34 16.10
C PRO A 175 16.19 8.43 16.28
N ALA A 176 16.11 7.17 15.85
CA ALA A 176 17.21 6.22 15.95
C ALA A 176 18.38 6.61 15.03
N LEU A 177 18.07 7.05 13.81
CA LEU A 177 19.07 7.51 12.84
C LEU A 177 19.69 8.85 13.23
N LEU A 178 18.89 9.78 13.80
CA LEU A 178 19.40 11.03 14.37
C LEU A 178 20.36 10.76 15.53
N ALA A 179 20.03 9.83 16.42
CA ALA A 179 20.88 9.47 17.56
C ALA A 179 22.18 8.75 17.17
N ALA A 180 22.18 8.08 16.01
CA ALA A 180 23.31 7.30 15.51
C ALA A 180 24.33 8.12 14.71
N GLY A 181 24.03 9.37 14.38
CA GLY A 181 24.88 10.19 13.52
C GLY A 181 25.18 11.59 14.08
N GLU A 182 25.92 12.35 13.29
CA GLU A 182 26.33 13.71 13.60
C GLU A 182 25.69 14.69 12.61
N GLU A 183 25.09 15.77 13.11
CA GLU A 183 24.57 16.84 12.25
C GLU A 183 25.72 17.56 11.53
N ARG A 184 25.56 17.74 10.21
CA ARG A 184 26.46 18.51 9.35
C ARG A 184 25.65 19.52 8.55
N ARG A 185 26.31 20.63 8.21
CA ARG A 185 25.73 21.72 7.43
C ARG A 185 26.66 22.09 6.30
N TYR A 186 26.08 22.40 5.15
CA TYR A 186 26.76 22.71 3.92
C TYR A 186 26.16 23.98 3.30
N ALA A 187 27.02 24.85 2.78
CA ALA A 187 26.61 26.04 2.04
C ALA A 187 26.13 25.69 0.63
N ASP A 188 25.42 26.61 -0.02
CA ASP A 188 24.97 26.42 -1.40
C ASP A 188 26.14 26.11 -2.35
N GLY A 189 26.01 25.04 -3.13
CA GLY A 189 27.03 24.55 -4.05
C GLY A 189 28.21 23.83 -3.40
N GLU A 190 28.23 23.68 -2.07
CA GLU A 190 29.28 22.92 -1.38
C GLU A 190 29.15 21.42 -1.64
N GLU A 191 30.27 20.77 -1.91
CA GLU A 191 30.31 19.33 -2.16
C GLU A 191 30.32 18.55 -0.85
N VAL A 192 29.37 17.62 -0.70
CA VAL A 192 29.30 16.71 0.45
C VAL A 192 30.27 15.55 0.28
N PHE A 193 30.38 15.03 -0.94
CA PHE A 193 31.39 14.06 -1.38
C PHE A 193 31.45 13.98 -2.91
N ALA A 194 32.58 13.52 -3.44
CA ALA A 194 32.81 13.33 -4.86
C ALA A 194 32.63 11.87 -5.30
N VAL A 195 32.24 11.66 -6.57
CA VAL A 195 32.30 10.34 -7.20
C VAL A 195 33.72 9.77 -7.16
N GLY A 196 33.84 8.49 -6.80
CA GLY A 196 35.11 7.79 -6.69
C GLY A 196 35.85 7.99 -5.36
N GLU A 197 35.38 8.87 -4.48
CA GLU A 197 35.86 8.94 -3.10
C GLU A 197 35.60 7.63 -2.35
N GLU A 198 36.41 7.33 -1.34
CA GLU A 198 36.23 6.13 -0.53
C GLU A 198 34.85 6.08 0.13
N ALA A 199 34.36 4.87 0.35
CA ALA A 199 33.10 4.64 1.06
C ALA A 199 33.11 5.37 2.41
N GLY A 200 32.03 6.07 2.71
CA GLY A 200 31.89 6.80 3.96
C GLY A 200 30.46 6.82 4.44
N ASP A 201 30.09 7.86 5.17
CA ASP A 201 28.81 7.99 5.86
C ASP A 201 27.60 7.86 4.91
N LEU A 202 26.50 7.34 5.47
CA LEU A 202 25.15 7.55 4.98
C LEU A 202 24.69 8.93 5.44
N TYR A 203 23.98 9.67 4.61
CA TYR A 203 23.45 10.98 4.95
C TYR A 203 21.92 10.99 4.91
N LEU A 204 21.29 11.50 5.96
CA LEU A 204 19.85 11.81 6.01
C LEU A 204 19.66 13.33 5.92
N VAL A 205 18.94 13.82 4.91
CA VAL A 205 18.65 15.25 4.75
C VAL A 205 17.62 15.67 5.81
N LEU A 206 17.98 16.66 6.65
CA LEU A 206 17.08 17.24 7.65
C LEU A 206 16.34 18.45 7.10
N ASP A 207 17.06 19.32 6.39
CA ASP A 207 16.52 20.53 5.78
C ASP A 207 17.34 20.90 4.55
N GLY A 208 16.69 21.55 3.59
CA GLY A 208 17.29 21.89 2.29
C GLY A 208 17.25 20.75 1.26
N ALA A 209 18.15 20.83 0.29
CA ALA A 209 18.21 19.86 -0.81
C ALA A 209 19.64 19.51 -1.21
N VAL A 210 19.82 18.31 -1.76
CA VAL A 210 21.08 17.82 -2.31
C VAL A 210 20.90 17.35 -3.74
N ARG A 211 21.85 17.70 -4.59
CA ARG A 211 21.93 17.29 -5.99
C ARG A 211 22.92 16.15 -6.13
N LEU A 212 22.48 15.04 -6.70
CA LEU A 212 23.30 13.89 -7.02
C LEU A 212 23.59 13.84 -8.53
N SER A 213 24.87 13.88 -8.88
CA SER A 213 25.34 13.77 -10.26
C SER A 213 26.18 12.51 -10.47
N HIS A 214 25.87 11.75 -11.52
CA HIS A 214 26.59 10.52 -11.88
C HIS A 214 26.87 10.55 -13.39
N PRO A 215 28.09 10.21 -13.85
CA PRO A 215 28.41 10.13 -15.27
C PRO A 215 27.43 9.23 -16.04
N GLY A 216 26.73 9.76 -17.04
CA GLY A 216 25.80 8.99 -17.87
C GLY A 216 24.42 8.71 -17.25
N ARG A 217 24.06 9.35 -16.14
CA ARG A 217 22.69 9.34 -15.59
C ARG A 217 22.18 10.77 -15.43
N PRO A 218 20.85 11.01 -15.53
CA PRO A 218 20.29 12.32 -15.24
C PRO A 218 20.56 12.71 -13.78
N GLU A 219 20.82 14.00 -13.55
CA GLU A 219 20.93 14.55 -12.20
C GLU A 219 19.64 14.33 -11.42
N ARG A 220 19.78 14.10 -10.12
CA ARG A 220 18.65 13.94 -9.21
C ARG A 220 18.76 14.93 -8.07
N ARG A 221 17.63 15.48 -7.68
CA ARG A 221 17.51 16.35 -6.50
C ARG A 221 16.78 15.57 -5.42
N LEU A 222 17.31 15.57 -4.21
CA LEU A 222 16.72 14.96 -3.03
C LEU A 222 16.46 16.06 -1.99
N GLU A 223 15.34 15.96 -1.30
CA GLU A 223 14.90 16.95 -0.29
C GLU A 223 14.90 16.33 1.12
N ALA A 224 14.49 17.12 2.12
CA ALA A 224 14.34 16.69 3.50
C ALA A 224 13.59 15.35 3.64
N GLY A 225 14.06 14.49 4.55
CA GLY A 225 13.58 13.12 4.75
C GLY A 225 14.22 12.09 3.82
N SER A 226 14.91 12.50 2.76
CA SER A 226 15.64 11.60 1.87
C SER A 226 17.00 11.22 2.42
N PHE A 227 17.53 10.07 1.97
CA PHE A 227 18.92 9.69 2.24
C PHE A 227 19.76 9.51 0.98
N PHE A 228 21.08 9.66 1.14
CA PHE A 228 22.06 9.50 0.07
C PHE A 228 23.40 8.97 0.60
N GLY A 229 24.22 8.42 -0.30
CA GLY A 229 25.49 7.78 0.06
C GLY A 229 25.32 6.35 0.60
N GLU A 230 24.12 5.80 0.52
CA GLU A 230 23.73 4.50 1.09
C GLU A 230 24.50 3.33 0.49
N VAL A 231 24.78 3.38 -0.82
CA VAL A 231 25.50 2.29 -1.50
C VAL A 231 26.88 2.15 -0.88
N GLY A 232 27.66 3.22 -0.81
CA GLY A 232 29.00 3.18 -0.22
C GLY A 232 28.97 2.79 1.26
N ALA A 233 28.02 3.34 2.04
CA ALA A 233 27.89 3.00 3.46
C ALA A 233 27.58 1.51 3.71
N LEU A 234 26.78 0.88 2.83
CA LEU A 234 26.37 -0.52 2.97
C LEU A 234 27.36 -1.51 2.34
N THR A 235 27.87 -1.19 1.14
CA THR A 235 28.71 -2.12 0.35
C THR A 235 30.20 -1.93 0.60
N GLY A 236 30.63 -0.77 1.12
CA GLY A 236 32.04 -0.40 1.21
C GLY A 236 32.66 -0.03 -0.14
N GLU A 237 31.87 0.07 -1.21
CA GLU A 237 32.36 0.50 -2.52
C GLU A 237 32.53 2.03 -2.57
N PRO A 238 33.46 2.55 -3.41
CA PRO A 238 33.62 3.98 -3.61
C PRO A 238 32.31 4.69 -3.99
N ARG A 239 32.23 5.99 -3.70
CA ARG A 239 31.06 6.83 -3.99
C ARG A 239 30.69 6.71 -5.47
N SER A 240 29.45 6.30 -5.74
CA SER A 240 28.97 6.11 -7.11
C SER A 240 28.56 7.43 -7.77
N ALA A 241 28.34 8.50 -7.02
CA ALA A 241 27.91 9.80 -7.51
C ALA A 241 28.59 10.92 -6.72
N THR A 242 28.62 12.13 -7.27
CA THR A 242 28.94 13.35 -6.52
C THR A 242 27.66 13.88 -5.88
N ALA A 243 27.74 14.30 -4.62
CA ALA A 243 26.65 14.94 -3.90
C ALA A 243 27.01 16.41 -3.61
N THR A 244 26.18 17.34 -4.05
CA THR A 244 26.39 18.78 -3.91
C THR A 244 25.16 19.42 -3.28
N ALA A 245 25.34 20.30 -2.30
CA ALA A 245 24.26 21.05 -1.70
C ALA A 245 23.57 21.96 -2.75
N ASP A 246 22.24 21.98 -2.74
CA ASP A 246 21.38 22.78 -3.62
C ASP A 246 20.58 23.77 -2.76
N GLY A 247 21.19 24.91 -2.44
CA GLY A 247 20.83 25.76 -1.32
C GLY A 247 21.57 25.40 -0.02
N GLU A 248 21.19 26.03 1.09
CA GLU A 248 21.66 25.62 2.42
C GLU A 248 21.15 24.20 2.71
N LEU A 249 22.05 23.31 3.12
CA LEU A 249 21.75 21.91 3.38
C LEU A 249 22.14 21.57 4.82
N SER A 250 21.24 20.91 5.55
CA SER A 250 21.56 20.24 6.80
C SER A 250 21.22 18.77 6.72
N CYS A 251 22.10 17.93 7.25
CA CYS A 251 21.93 16.48 7.23
C CYS A 251 22.55 15.82 8.45
N VAL A 252 22.14 14.59 8.75
CA VAL A 252 22.84 13.72 9.70
C VAL A 252 23.72 12.75 8.94
N ALA A 253 25.02 12.77 9.26
CA ALA A 253 26.00 11.85 8.74
C ALA A 253 26.14 10.65 9.70
N ILE A 254 25.88 9.45 9.20
CA ILE A 254 25.84 8.20 9.95
C ILE A 254 26.95 7.31 9.45
N ALA A 255 27.94 7.05 10.31
CA ALA A 255 29.06 6.20 9.97
C ALA A 255 28.60 4.75 9.72
N PRO A 256 29.26 3.98 8.82
CA PRO A 256 28.88 2.60 8.52
C PRO A 256 28.76 1.68 9.74
N GLY A 257 29.61 1.87 10.75
CA GLY A 257 29.55 1.13 12.02
C GLY A 257 28.27 1.42 12.80
N ALA A 258 27.97 2.72 13.01
CA ALA A 258 26.77 3.16 13.70
C ALA A 258 25.49 2.75 12.94
N LEU A 259 25.51 2.81 11.60
CA LEU A 259 24.41 2.34 10.76
C LEU A 259 24.14 0.85 10.98
N ARG A 260 25.19 0.01 11.02
CA ARG A 260 25.04 -1.43 11.28
C ARG A 260 24.47 -1.72 12.67
N GLU A 261 24.92 -1.00 13.69
CA GLU A 261 24.39 -1.12 15.05
C GLU A 261 22.92 -0.71 15.12
N THR A 262 22.56 0.39 14.45
CA THR A 262 21.19 0.90 14.39
C THR A 262 20.26 -0.08 13.67
N ILE A 263 20.70 -0.64 12.52
CA ILE A 263 19.96 -1.69 11.81
C ILE A 263 19.79 -2.95 12.67
N ALA A 264 20.80 -3.33 13.44
CA ALA A 264 20.70 -4.48 14.33
C ALA A 264 19.68 -4.26 15.46
N ALA A 265 19.56 -3.01 15.94
CA ALA A 265 18.57 -2.64 16.95
C ALA A 265 17.15 -2.48 16.37
N GLN A 266 17.05 -1.95 15.15
CA GLN A 266 15.79 -1.71 14.44
C GLN A 266 15.88 -2.22 12.98
N PRO A 267 15.52 -3.49 12.74
CA PRO A 267 15.66 -4.11 11.41
C PRO A 267 14.84 -3.45 10.30
N ASP A 268 13.75 -2.74 10.63
CA ASP A 268 12.90 -2.07 9.65
C ASP A 268 13.64 -0.98 8.86
N ILE A 269 14.68 -0.37 9.45
CA ILE A 269 15.58 0.55 8.76
C ILE A 269 16.23 -0.12 7.54
N ALA A 270 16.60 -1.40 7.64
CA ALA A 270 17.18 -2.11 6.50
C ALA A 270 16.17 -2.31 5.36
N TRP A 271 14.90 -2.57 5.70
CA TRP A 271 13.84 -2.73 4.70
C TRP A 271 13.59 -1.43 3.93
N GLU A 272 13.59 -0.28 4.61
CA GLU A 272 13.44 1.03 3.98
C GLU A 272 14.63 1.36 3.05
N LEU A 273 15.86 1.09 3.51
CA LEU A 273 17.06 1.27 2.68
C LEU A 273 17.02 0.37 1.43
N LEU A 274 16.64 -0.90 1.59
CA LEU A 274 16.51 -1.85 0.49
C LEU A 274 15.38 -1.48 -0.48
N GLY A 275 14.24 -1.02 0.02
CA GLY A 275 13.12 -0.55 -0.79
C GLY A 275 13.50 0.63 -1.68
N SER A 276 14.18 1.63 -1.10
CA SER A 276 14.71 2.78 -1.84
C SER A 276 15.73 2.37 -2.90
N LEU A 277 16.68 1.49 -2.55
CA LEU A 277 17.69 0.97 -3.48
C LEU A 277 17.05 0.20 -4.64
N ALA A 278 16.10 -0.67 -4.36
CA ALA A 278 15.37 -1.43 -5.37
C ALA A 278 14.57 -0.49 -6.30
N GLY A 279 13.94 0.55 -5.75
CA GLY A 279 13.28 1.60 -6.53
C GLY A 279 14.25 2.35 -7.44
N ARG A 280 15.47 2.65 -6.96
CA ARG A 280 16.53 3.31 -7.75
C ARG A 280 17.07 2.44 -8.87
N VAL A 281 17.24 1.12 -8.65
CA VAL A 281 17.68 0.18 -9.70
C VAL A 281 16.64 0.07 -10.81
N ARG A 282 15.36 -0.02 -10.46
CA ARG A 282 14.28 -0.10 -11.46
C ARG A 282 14.21 1.11 -12.39
N ARG A 283 14.55 2.30 -11.89
CA ARG A 283 14.59 3.55 -12.69
C ARG A 283 15.84 3.70 -13.56
N ALA A 284 16.87 2.90 -13.31
CA ALA A 284 18.13 2.93 -14.06
C ALA A 284 18.19 1.91 -15.20
N LEU A 285 17.17 1.04 -15.31
CA LEU A 285 16.93 0.10 -16.41
C LEU A 285 15.98 0.73 -17.43
#